data_AF-A0A087XEG7-F1
#
_entry.id   AF-A0A087XEG7-F1
#
_cell.length_a   1.000
_cell.length_b   1.000
_cell.length_c   1.000
_cell.angle_alpha   90.00
_cell.angle_beta   90.00
_cell.angle_gamma   90.00
#
_symmetry.space_group_name_H-M   'P 1'
#
loop_
_entity.id
_entity.type
_entity.pdbx_description
1 polymer ?
#
loop_
_entity_poly.entity_id
_entity_poly.type
_entity_poly.pdbx_seq_one_letter_code
_entity_poly.pdbx_strand_id
1 'polypeptide(L)'
;MKIVMLNSLSDLHGYVDKSQLTQEFGGSLEYSHSQWIHHRTAIENFALTVKTTAQMLQRFGSELAETELPNDVQSTKDLLAEHTGKYSNLKEELKLALRQGSTLFTCIKDQTVKSENHKLKPDEMENQTTVERLLAQLDETENAFEQFWCKHHLKLEQCLQLRHFEQDFREVKVTLDTRMDSLKGLSDAGDCVARVEHLLMELKTLEEKVQPTLEKAQLHAMHGDQLIQSNHYAVDSIRPKCVELRRVCDDFSNEAKKKSDVLSKSLHVHMGIEKVNQWCESGIYLLASQAVDKCQSQEGAESALTDIENFLESAEKNHVTELRNLHNQYEVILSEDVKGSVLKALKRLEDVQEMFEKRRVSLKRLSAKQTRPIQPVAPRPESSPKRLAPNPGTKARGTNHMGQNICCLSNELEELLCEHAPPRVGCTPKSRDKEDHRFFLCRHIITELIESERIYVEELQSIMEGYVAELNNSEICHLIPPTLENKQDVLFGNLPEIYDFHNKTFLMELENCAVNPELIGTCFLKRKEELQVYEKYCQNKPRSEVVWRQCGDSLFFQECQKKLDHKLSLDAYLLKPVQRITKYQLMLKEMLKCSKGEGMAELEEALATMLDIVKSVNDSMHQIAITGFE
;
A
#
# COMPACT_ATOMS: atom_id res chain seq x y z
N MET A 1 40.03 69.45 8.17
CA MET A 1 38.87 70.34 8.48
C MET A 1 39.43 71.66 9.02
N LYS A 2 39.01 72.83 8.50
CA LYS A 2 39.38 74.13 9.12
C LYS A 2 38.33 74.46 10.17
N ILE A 3 38.75 74.66 11.42
CA ILE A 3 37.87 75.15 12.48
C ILE A 3 37.81 76.67 12.37
N VAL A 4 36.60 77.24 12.29
CA VAL A 4 36.37 78.68 12.24
C VAL A 4 35.76 79.11 13.57
N MET A 5 36.45 80.01 14.27
CA MET A 5 35.94 80.62 15.51
C MET A 5 35.10 81.84 15.17
N LEU A 6 33.88 81.90 15.69
CA LEU A 6 32.91 82.98 15.44
C LEU A 6 32.72 83.77 16.74
N ASN A 7 32.74 85.10 16.65
CA ASN A 7 32.69 85.98 17.82
C ASN A 7 31.35 86.70 18.00
N SER A 8 30.42 86.56 17.04
CA SER A 8 29.07 87.13 17.11
C SER A 8 28.03 86.28 16.37
N LEU A 9 26.74 86.48 16.70
CA LEU A 9 25.62 85.85 15.98
C LEU A 9 25.55 86.33 14.51
N SER A 10 25.97 87.56 14.21
CA SER A 10 26.03 88.07 12.84
C SER A 10 27.08 87.33 12.00
N ASP A 11 28.21 86.93 12.59
CA ASP A 11 29.22 86.12 11.90
C ASP A 11 28.64 84.73 11.58
N LEU A 12 27.92 84.12 12.54
CA LEU A 12 27.24 82.82 12.35
C LEU A 12 26.24 82.85 11.19
N HIS A 13 25.43 83.90 11.09
CA HIS A 13 24.47 84.08 9.98
C HIS A 13 25.14 84.32 8.62
N GLY A 14 26.46 84.59 8.58
CA GLY A 14 27.26 84.63 7.35
C GLY A 14 27.74 83.26 6.85
N TYR A 15 27.71 82.22 7.71
CA TYR A 15 28.10 80.85 7.36
C TYR A 15 26.93 79.85 7.36
N VAL A 16 25.87 80.11 8.13
CA VAL A 16 24.71 79.22 8.30
C VAL A 16 23.42 79.99 8.09
N ASP A 17 22.51 79.44 7.28
CA ASP A 17 21.21 80.03 7.01
C ASP A 17 20.34 80.05 8.28
N LYS A 18 19.61 81.14 8.52
CA LYS A 18 18.72 81.31 9.68
C LYS A 18 17.63 80.25 9.76
N SER A 19 17.21 79.68 8.63
CA SER A 19 16.25 78.56 8.57
C SER A 19 16.77 77.24 9.16
N GLN A 20 18.09 77.12 9.37
CA GLN A 20 18.75 75.95 9.95
C GLN A 20 19.12 76.14 11.43
N LEU A 21 18.83 77.31 12.01
CA LEU A 21 19.17 77.67 13.38
C LEU A 21 17.89 77.76 14.23
N THR A 22 17.96 77.26 15.47
CA THR A 22 16.85 77.39 16.43
C THR A 22 16.69 78.84 16.89
N GLN A 23 15.55 79.15 17.50
CA GLN A 23 15.24 80.50 18.00
C GLN A 23 16.31 81.04 18.97
N GLU A 24 16.96 80.15 19.74
CA GLU A 24 18.06 80.49 20.68
C GLU A 24 19.29 81.11 19.98
N PHE A 25 19.51 80.80 18.69
CA PHE A 25 20.58 81.36 17.85
C PHE A 25 20.06 82.42 16.86
N GLY A 26 18.86 82.95 17.08
CA GLY A 26 18.23 83.96 16.22
C GLY A 26 17.81 83.43 14.85
N GLY A 27 17.55 82.13 14.73
CA GLY A 27 17.01 81.50 13.54
C GLY A 27 15.51 81.23 13.61
N SER A 28 14.99 80.57 12.57
CA SER A 28 13.56 80.26 12.38
C SER A 28 13.24 78.77 12.38
N LEU A 29 14.16 77.90 12.82
CA LEU A 29 13.91 76.47 12.95
C LEU A 29 13.08 76.19 14.22
N GLU A 30 11.86 75.72 14.04
CA GLU A 30 11.00 75.23 15.12
C GLU A 30 11.40 73.80 15.54
N TYR A 31 12.34 73.73 16.47
CA TYR A 31 12.80 72.49 17.10
C TYR A 31 12.20 72.31 18.49
N SER A 32 11.69 71.11 18.78
CA SER A 32 11.19 70.73 20.10
C SER A 32 11.85 69.43 20.54
N HIS A 33 12.80 69.55 21.47
CA HIS A 33 13.58 68.40 21.95
C HIS A 33 12.71 67.30 22.57
N SER A 34 11.61 67.67 23.25
CA SER A 34 10.67 66.72 23.83
C SER A 34 9.86 65.95 22.79
N GLN A 35 9.48 66.59 21.68
CA GLN A 35 8.83 65.91 20.55
C GLN A 35 9.81 64.97 19.84
N TRP A 36 11.04 65.43 19.59
CA TRP A 36 12.09 64.61 19.00
C TRP A 36 12.36 63.34 19.84
N ILE A 37 12.52 63.47 21.16
CA ILE A 37 12.64 62.30 22.07
C ILE A 37 11.41 61.39 21.95
N HIS A 38 10.20 61.96 21.99
CA HIS A 38 8.97 61.16 21.96
C HIS A 38 8.83 60.34 20.67
N HIS A 39 9.07 60.96 19.50
CA HIS A 39 9.07 60.25 18.22
C HIS A 39 10.19 59.20 18.16
N ARG A 40 11.41 59.55 18.57
CA ARG A 40 12.56 58.62 18.58
C ARG A 40 12.27 57.37 19.42
N THR A 41 11.79 57.55 20.66
CA THR A 41 11.42 56.45 21.57
C THR A 41 10.25 55.62 21.02
N ALA A 42 9.23 56.26 20.41
CA ALA A 42 8.12 55.53 19.81
C ALA A 42 8.54 54.68 18.60
N ILE A 43 9.45 55.20 17.76
CA ILE A 43 10.04 54.48 16.63
C ILE A 43 10.93 53.33 17.11
N GLU A 44 11.73 53.53 18.15
CA GLU A 44 12.57 52.47 18.74
C GLU A 44 11.73 51.34 19.35
N ASN A 45 10.65 51.69 20.06
CA ASN A 45 9.69 50.71 20.56
C ASN A 45 9.01 49.94 19.42
N PHE A 46 8.58 50.61 18.35
CA PHE A 46 7.97 49.95 17.19
C PHE A 46 8.97 49.05 16.45
N ALA A 47 10.23 49.50 16.28
CA ALA A 47 11.30 48.67 15.71
C ALA A 47 11.58 47.41 16.55
N LEU A 48 11.50 47.52 17.88
CA LEU A 48 11.59 46.36 18.77
C LEU A 48 10.40 45.41 18.61
N THR A 49 9.17 45.93 18.46
CA THR A 49 7.99 45.12 18.12
C THR A 49 8.21 44.36 16.80
N VAL A 50 8.55 45.06 15.71
CA VAL A 50 8.79 44.46 14.38
C VAL A 50 9.85 43.35 14.48
N LYS A 51 10.98 43.62 15.14
CA LYS A 51 12.03 42.61 15.36
C LYS A 51 11.53 41.39 16.14
N THR A 52 10.76 41.61 17.21
CA THR A 52 10.24 40.52 18.05
C THR A 52 9.23 39.67 17.29
N THR A 53 8.32 40.29 16.53
CA THR A 53 7.34 39.60 15.68
C THR A 53 8.03 38.78 14.60
N ALA A 54 9.03 39.34 13.91
CA ALA A 54 9.83 38.60 12.93
C ALA A 54 10.53 37.38 13.55
N GLN A 55 11.11 37.52 14.74
CA GLN A 55 11.75 36.40 15.46
C GLN A 55 10.75 35.31 15.88
N MET A 56 9.53 35.68 16.30
CA MET A 56 8.48 34.70 16.62
C MET A 56 8.03 33.92 15.37
N LEU A 57 7.84 34.61 14.24
CA LEU A 57 7.47 33.99 12.97
C LEU A 57 8.59 33.10 12.42
N GLN A 58 9.85 33.53 12.50
CA GLN A 58 11.02 32.74 12.10
C GLN A 58 11.10 31.46 12.92
N ARG A 59 11.01 31.56 14.26
CA ARG A 59 11.04 30.40 15.15
C ARG A 59 9.93 29.41 14.83
N PHE A 60 8.70 29.90 14.68
CA PHE A 60 7.57 29.02 14.36
C PHE A 60 7.72 28.41 12.95
N GLY A 61 8.22 29.16 11.97
CA GLY A 61 8.57 28.64 10.65
C GLY A 61 9.60 27.50 10.70
N SER A 62 10.62 27.61 11.56
CA SER A 62 11.58 26.53 11.83
C SER A 62 10.90 25.32 12.49
N GLU A 63 10.10 25.52 13.55
CA GLU A 63 9.33 24.45 14.20
C GLU A 63 8.44 23.70 13.18
N LEU A 64 7.78 24.42 12.27
CA LEU A 64 6.96 23.85 11.19
C LEU A 64 7.79 23.08 10.15
N ALA A 65 8.97 23.59 9.76
CA ALA A 65 9.85 22.95 8.78
C ALA A 65 10.51 21.66 9.30
N GLU A 66 10.83 21.62 10.59
CA GLU A 66 11.42 20.45 11.28
C GLU A 66 10.38 19.40 11.70
N THR A 67 9.08 19.70 11.59
CA THR A 67 8.01 18.79 11.99
C THR A 67 7.95 17.53 11.10
N GLU A 68 8.24 16.36 11.67
CA GLU A 68 7.94 15.06 11.06
C GLU A 68 6.41 14.85 10.92
N LEU A 69 5.96 14.39 9.75
CA LEU A 69 4.54 14.10 9.53
C LEU A 69 4.08 12.84 10.30
N PRO A 70 3.02 12.91 11.15
CA PRO A 70 2.57 11.77 11.93
C PRO A 70 2.03 10.62 11.09
N ASN A 71 2.12 9.40 11.65
CA ASN A 71 1.76 8.19 10.91
C ASN A 71 0.31 7.71 11.08
N ASP A 72 -0.48 8.34 11.96
CA ASP A 72 -1.88 8.02 12.21
C ASP A 72 -2.81 9.24 12.11
N VAL A 73 -4.11 8.99 12.01
CA VAL A 73 -5.15 10.01 11.83
C VAL A 73 -5.23 10.98 13.02
N GLN A 74 -5.14 10.46 14.26
CA GLN A 74 -5.41 11.26 15.44
C GLN A 74 -4.25 12.23 15.70
N SER A 75 -3.00 11.75 15.71
CA SER A 75 -1.83 12.62 15.85
C SER A 75 -1.70 13.63 14.71
N THR A 76 -2.05 13.27 13.46
CA THR A 76 -2.05 14.24 12.35
C THR A 76 -3.11 15.34 12.55
N LYS A 77 -4.29 14.97 13.04
CA LYS A 77 -5.39 15.91 13.33
C LYS A 77 -5.06 16.85 14.48
N ASP A 78 -4.47 16.33 15.56
CA ASP A 78 -4.08 17.12 16.73
C ASP A 78 -2.95 18.09 16.37
N LEU A 79 -1.96 17.65 15.59
CA LEU A 79 -0.89 18.50 15.06
C LEU A 79 -1.42 19.61 14.14
N LEU A 80 -2.37 19.29 13.25
CA LEU A 80 -3.03 20.28 12.39
C LEU A 80 -3.77 21.35 13.21
N ALA A 81 -4.47 20.93 14.27
CA ALA A 81 -5.15 21.84 15.18
C ALA A 81 -4.17 22.72 15.98
N GLU A 82 -3.09 22.14 16.53
CA GLU A 82 -2.05 22.87 17.24
C GLU A 82 -1.39 23.94 16.36
N HIS A 83 -0.96 23.55 15.16
CA HIS A 83 -0.32 24.45 14.20
C HIS A 83 -1.26 25.56 13.77
N THR A 84 -2.53 25.25 13.48
CA THR A 84 -3.52 26.25 13.08
C THR A 84 -3.84 27.23 14.22
N GLY A 85 -3.83 26.75 15.48
CA GLY A 85 -3.95 27.60 16.67
C GLY A 85 -2.76 28.54 16.84
N LYS A 86 -1.52 28.02 16.79
CA LYS A 86 -0.28 28.83 16.87
C LYS A 86 -0.24 29.89 15.78
N TYR A 87 -0.53 29.50 14.53
CA TYR A 87 -0.62 30.40 13.39
C TYR A 87 -1.67 31.52 13.62
N SER A 88 -2.87 31.16 14.08
CA SER A 88 -3.95 32.14 14.32
C SER A 88 -3.55 33.19 15.37
N ASN A 89 -2.88 32.76 16.44
CA ASN A 89 -2.37 33.67 17.48
C ASN A 89 -1.31 34.62 16.90
N LEU A 90 -0.33 34.09 16.16
CA LEU A 90 0.72 34.92 15.52
C LEU A 90 0.15 35.91 14.51
N LYS A 91 -0.92 35.55 13.80
CA LYS A 91 -1.62 36.45 12.87
C LYS A 91 -2.35 37.59 13.57
N GLU A 92 -2.84 37.41 14.80
CA GLU A 92 -3.35 38.52 15.60
C GLU A 92 -2.23 39.42 16.14
N GLU A 93 -1.10 38.87 16.58
CA GLU A 93 0.09 39.65 16.99
C GLU A 93 0.64 40.50 15.83
N LEU A 94 0.69 39.95 14.60
CA LEU A 94 1.02 40.68 13.38
C LEU A 94 0.08 41.88 13.14
N LYS A 95 -1.25 41.65 13.21
CA LYS A 95 -2.25 42.73 13.09
C LYS A 95 -2.09 43.80 14.16
N LEU A 96 -1.73 43.43 15.39
CA LEU A 96 -1.47 44.38 16.46
C LEU A 96 -0.22 45.23 16.17
N ALA A 97 0.87 44.62 15.71
CA ALA A 97 2.08 45.32 15.30
C ALA A 97 1.82 46.28 14.12
N LEU A 98 1.08 45.85 13.08
CA LEU A 98 0.68 46.70 11.96
C LEU A 98 -0.18 47.89 12.40
N ARG A 99 -1.11 47.69 13.34
CA ARG A 99 -1.91 48.78 13.94
C ARG A 99 -1.03 49.76 14.70
N GLN A 100 -0.09 49.29 15.51
CA GLN A 100 0.87 50.15 16.22
C GLN A 100 1.67 51.02 15.25
N GLY A 101 2.26 50.42 14.21
CA GLY A 101 3.03 51.15 13.19
C GLY A 101 2.17 52.15 12.40
N SER A 102 0.95 51.76 12.02
CA SER A 102 0.01 52.64 11.31
C SER A 102 -0.43 53.84 12.17
N THR A 103 -0.67 53.62 13.47
CA THR A 103 -0.96 54.70 14.42
C THR A 103 0.23 55.62 14.59
N LEU A 104 1.44 55.08 14.78
CA LEU A 104 2.67 55.86 14.88
C LEU A 104 2.92 56.72 13.64
N PHE A 105 2.79 56.13 12.44
CA PHE A 105 2.88 56.82 11.16
C PHE A 105 1.88 57.99 11.07
N THR A 106 0.61 57.73 11.44
CA THR A 106 -0.44 58.76 11.46
C THR A 106 -0.12 59.87 12.48
N CYS A 107 0.38 59.52 13.67
CA CYS A 107 0.76 60.50 14.69
C CYS A 107 1.95 61.39 14.27
N ILE A 108 2.89 60.88 13.48
CA ILE A 108 3.98 61.68 12.90
C ILE A 108 3.43 62.58 11.80
N LYS A 109 2.55 62.04 10.93
CA LYS A 109 1.97 62.76 9.78
C LYS A 109 0.98 63.86 10.17
N ASP A 110 0.02 63.61 11.07
CA ASP A 110 -1.03 64.57 11.44
C ASP A 110 -0.50 65.81 12.17
N GLN A 111 0.71 65.75 12.74
CA GLN A 111 1.38 66.91 13.32
C GLN A 111 1.82 67.92 12.25
N THR A 112 2.08 67.46 11.03
CA THR A 112 2.55 68.27 9.88
C THR A 112 1.41 68.96 9.14
N VAL A 113 0.18 68.45 9.25
CA VAL A 113 -1.02 68.97 8.55
C VAL A 113 -1.61 70.21 9.24
N LYS A 114 -1.26 70.48 10.51
CA LYS A 114 -1.80 71.61 11.30
C LYS A 114 -1.25 73.00 10.90
N SER A 115 -0.56 73.11 9.76
CA SER A 115 0.00 74.36 9.27
C SER A 115 0.07 74.33 7.73
N GLU A 116 -0.80 75.09 7.08
CA GLU A 116 -1.10 75.00 5.62
C GLU A 116 0.07 75.32 4.66
N ASN A 117 1.29 75.56 5.17
CA ASN A 117 2.50 75.80 4.38
C ASN A 117 3.75 75.07 4.93
N HIS A 118 3.59 74.03 5.77
CA HIS A 118 4.74 73.36 6.38
C HIS A 118 5.48 72.44 5.39
N LYS A 119 6.74 72.76 5.08
CA LYS A 119 7.69 71.78 4.54
C LYS A 119 8.15 70.89 5.69
N LEU A 120 8.04 69.56 5.51
CA LEU A 120 8.59 68.56 6.43
C LEU A 120 10.04 68.90 6.78
N LYS A 121 10.38 68.91 8.07
CA LYS A 121 11.76 69.08 8.52
C LYS A 121 12.57 67.81 8.17
N PRO A 122 13.91 67.90 8.06
CA PRO A 122 14.75 66.74 7.74
C PRO A 122 14.58 65.57 8.72
N ASP A 123 14.43 65.86 10.02
CA ASP A 123 14.22 64.86 11.07
C ASP A 123 12.81 64.26 11.05
N GLU A 124 11.78 65.05 10.77
CA GLU A 124 10.41 64.57 10.56
C GLU A 124 10.32 63.66 9.33
N MET A 125 11.02 64.01 8.24
CA MET A 125 11.14 63.18 7.04
C MET A 125 11.88 61.87 7.30
N GLU A 126 13.02 61.91 8.01
CA GLU A 126 13.78 60.71 8.39
C GLU A 126 12.96 59.77 9.30
N ASN A 127 12.24 60.33 10.27
CA ASN A 127 11.31 59.60 11.14
C ASN A 127 10.18 58.94 10.32
N GLN A 128 9.57 59.68 9.41
CA GLN A 128 8.53 59.16 8.52
C GLN A 128 9.06 58.01 7.65
N THR A 129 10.17 58.20 6.94
CA THR A 129 10.81 57.18 6.09
C THR A 129 11.22 55.95 6.91
N THR A 130 11.64 56.13 8.15
CA THR A 130 11.98 55.01 9.05
C THR A 130 10.76 54.17 9.41
N VAL A 131 9.62 54.81 9.73
CA VAL A 131 8.37 54.08 10.04
C VAL A 131 7.79 53.43 8.79
N GLU A 132 7.81 54.08 7.64
CA GLU A 132 7.40 53.50 6.35
C GLU A 132 8.21 52.24 6.03
N ARG A 133 9.54 52.29 6.21
CA ARG A 133 10.42 51.13 6.00
C ARG A 133 10.14 49.99 6.99
N LEU A 134 9.90 50.30 8.27
CA LEU A 134 9.56 49.29 9.28
C LEU A 134 8.20 48.63 9.01
N LEU A 135 7.21 49.40 8.53
CA LEU A 135 5.93 48.87 8.07
C LEU A 135 6.08 47.97 6.84
N ALA A 136 6.87 48.39 5.85
CA ALA A 136 7.15 47.58 4.66
C ALA A 136 7.86 46.25 5.00
N GLN A 137 8.82 46.27 5.93
CA GLN A 137 9.48 45.05 6.43
C GLN A 137 8.50 44.10 7.14
N LEU A 138 7.55 44.63 7.90
CA LEU A 138 6.54 43.82 8.59
C LEU A 138 5.55 43.18 7.60
N ASP A 139 5.12 43.93 6.59
CA ASP A 139 4.26 43.44 5.49
C ASP A 139 4.97 42.38 4.63
N GLU A 140 6.24 42.59 4.27
CA GLU A 140 7.06 41.59 3.56
C GLU A 140 7.21 40.30 4.39
N THR A 141 7.43 40.43 5.70
CA THR A 141 7.53 39.30 6.63
C THR A 141 6.20 38.54 6.76
N GLU A 142 5.07 39.23 6.87
CA GLU A 142 3.73 38.61 6.86
C GLU A 142 3.48 37.86 5.54
N ASN A 143 3.72 38.50 4.40
CA ASN A 143 3.50 37.93 3.08
C ASN A 143 4.36 36.69 2.82
N ALA A 144 5.63 36.71 3.22
CA ALA A 144 6.53 35.56 3.10
C ALA A 144 6.07 34.39 4.00
N PHE A 145 5.68 34.69 5.24
CA PHE A 145 5.20 33.67 6.18
C PHE A 145 3.83 33.10 5.77
N GLU A 146 2.92 33.89 5.23
CA GLU A 146 1.61 33.43 4.71
C GLU A 146 1.80 32.44 3.56
N GLN A 147 2.71 32.74 2.61
CA GLN A 147 3.01 31.83 1.49
C GLN A 147 3.63 30.51 1.95
N PHE A 148 4.47 30.53 2.99
CA PHE A 148 5.00 29.33 3.61
C PHE A 148 3.88 28.54 4.31
N TRP A 149 3.07 29.23 5.13
CA TRP A 149 1.96 28.63 5.86
C TRP A 149 0.95 27.94 4.93
N CYS A 150 0.51 28.59 3.84
CA CYS A 150 -0.41 27.98 2.88
C CYS A 150 0.12 26.66 2.31
N LYS A 151 1.43 26.59 2.00
CA LYS A 151 2.06 25.36 1.49
C LYS A 151 2.16 24.28 2.57
N HIS A 152 2.56 24.65 3.78
CA HIS A 152 2.68 23.72 4.91
C HIS A 152 1.34 23.17 5.37
N HIS A 153 0.33 24.04 5.51
CA HIS A 153 -1.03 23.69 5.88
C HIS A 153 -1.64 22.73 4.87
N LEU A 154 -1.56 23.05 3.56
CA LEU A 154 -2.02 22.15 2.50
C LEU A 154 -1.34 20.77 2.55
N LYS A 155 -0.02 20.72 2.79
CA LYS A 155 0.72 19.46 2.92
C LYS A 155 0.26 18.65 4.15
N LEU A 156 -0.08 19.31 5.26
CA LEU A 156 -0.56 18.66 6.48
C LEU A 156 -2.03 18.21 6.38
N GLU A 157 -2.88 18.97 5.69
CA GLU A 157 -4.24 18.55 5.31
C GLU A 157 -4.20 17.33 4.37
N GLN A 158 -3.34 17.35 3.35
CA GLN A 158 -3.09 16.19 2.50
C GLN A 158 -2.54 15.00 3.30
N CYS A 159 -1.71 15.24 4.33
CA CYS A 159 -1.26 14.15 5.21
C CYS A 159 -2.45 13.52 5.93
N LEU A 160 -3.37 14.33 6.48
CA LEU A 160 -4.58 13.83 7.13
C LEU A 160 -5.49 13.06 6.15
N GLN A 161 -5.66 13.56 4.92
CA GLN A 161 -6.38 12.87 3.84
C GLN A 161 -5.76 11.50 3.53
N LEU A 162 -4.43 11.42 3.40
CA LEU A 162 -3.69 10.17 3.21
C LEU A 162 -3.90 9.20 4.38
N ARG A 163 -3.82 9.67 5.63
CA ARG A 163 -4.02 8.81 6.81
C ARG A 163 -5.42 8.21 6.86
N HIS A 164 -6.46 8.99 6.54
CA HIS A 164 -7.82 8.50 6.38
C HIS A 164 -7.92 7.50 5.23
N PHE A 165 -7.42 7.85 4.05
CA PHE A 165 -7.43 6.98 2.87
C PHE A 165 -6.76 5.61 3.14
N GLU A 166 -5.64 5.57 3.86
CA GLU A 166 -4.94 4.34 4.24
C GLU A 166 -5.65 3.54 5.33
N GLN A 167 -6.38 4.20 6.24
CA GLN A 167 -7.23 3.52 7.21
C GLN A 167 -8.41 2.84 6.53
N ASP A 168 -9.15 3.58 5.71
CA ASP A 168 -10.31 3.07 4.96
C ASP A 168 -9.91 1.95 4.00
N PHE A 169 -8.76 2.09 3.31
CA PHE A 169 -8.18 1.04 2.48
C PHE A 169 -7.96 -0.26 3.26
N ARG A 170 -7.36 -0.19 4.47
CA ARG A 170 -7.13 -1.37 5.31
C ARG A 170 -8.44 -2.02 5.76
N GLU A 171 -9.44 -1.24 6.16
CA GLU A 171 -10.75 -1.74 6.58
C GLU A 171 -11.47 -2.47 5.44
N VAL A 172 -11.52 -1.83 4.26
CA VAL A 172 -12.15 -2.39 3.06
C VAL A 172 -11.42 -3.66 2.61
N LYS A 173 -10.08 -3.62 2.54
CA LYS A 173 -9.26 -4.77 2.14
C LYS A 173 -9.49 -5.97 3.07
N VAL A 174 -9.37 -5.81 4.39
CA VAL A 174 -9.60 -6.90 5.36
C VAL A 174 -11.01 -7.49 5.22
N THR A 175 -12.00 -6.65 4.94
CA THR A 175 -13.38 -7.10 4.70
C THR A 175 -13.50 -7.91 3.41
N LEU A 176 -12.89 -7.46 2.31
CA LEU A 176 -12.88 -8.19 1.03
C LEU A 176 -12.08 -9.50 1.11
N ASP A 177 -10.91 -9.50 1.75
CA ASP A 177 -10.09 -10.71 1.98
C ASP A 177 -10.90 -11.76 2.76
N THR A 178 -11.57 -11.35 3.85
CA THR A 178 -12.45 -12.25 4.63
C THR A 178 -13.62 -12.82 3.80
N ARG A 179 -14.17 -12.04 2.86
CA ARG A 179 -15.24 -12.48 1.96
C ARG A 179 -14.71 -13.40 0.85
N MET A 180 -13.50 -13.13 0.34
CA MET A 180 -12.78 -13.97 -0.62
C MET A 180 -12.46 -15.34 -0.01
N ASP A 181 -12.02 -15.39 1.25
CA ASP A 181 -11.79 -16.67 1.94
C ASP A 181 -13.10 -17.42 2.20
N SER A 182 -14.18 -16.71 2.54
CA SER A 182 -15.52 -17.29 2.64
C SER A 182 -15.98 -17.89 1.30
N LEU A 183 -15.73 -17.18 0.18
CA LEU A 183 -16.06 -17.62 -1.17
C LEU A 183 -15.27 -18.87 -1.57
N LYS A 184 -13.94 -18.87 -1.34
CA LYS A 184 -13.07 -20.03 -1.59
C LYS A 184 -13.46 -21.25 -0.76
N GLY A 185 -13.92 -21.03 0.47
CA GLY A 185 -14.41 -22.07 1.39
C GLY A 185 -15.76 -22.70 1.00
N LEU A 186 -16.53 -22.10 0.10
CA LEU A 186 -17.74 -22.74 -0.45
C LEU A 186 -17.37 -23.93 -1.34
N SER A 187 -18.05 -25.07 -1.14
CA SER A 187 -17.85 -26.28 -1.95
C SER A 187 -18.24 -26.05 -3.41
N ASP A 188 -17.38 -26.48 -4.33
CA ASP A 188 -17.63 -26.43 -5.78
C ASP A 188 -18.48 -27.60 -6.29
N ALA A 189 -18.74 -28.59 -5.43
CA ALA A 189 -19.56 -29.76 -5.74
C ALA A 189 -20.60 -30.04 -4.64
N GLY A 190 -21.77 -30.52 -5.07
CA GLY A 190 -22.75 -31.19 -4.24
C GLY A 190 -22.87 -32.67 -4.64
N ASP A 191 -23.62 -33.43 -3.84
CA ASP A 191 -23.91 -34.85 -4.05
C ASP A 191 -25.29 -35.10 -4.68
N CYS A 192 -26.22 -34.16 -4.51
CA CYS A 192 -27.61 -34.20 -4.99
C CYS A 192 -28.10 -32.82 -5.46
N VAL A 193 -29.22 -32.79 -6.20
CA VAL A 193 -29.85 -31.55 -6.71
C VAL A 193 -30.06 -30.53 -5.58
N ALA A 194 -30.74 -30.93 -4.51
CA ALA A 194 -31.04 -30.05 -3.37
C ALA A 194 -29.78 -29.46 -2.69
N ARG A 195 -28.66 -30.19 -2.66
CA ARG A 195 -27.40 -29.68 -2.11
C ARG A 195 -26.76 -28.64 -3.03
N VAL A 196 -26.81 -28.84 -4.35
CA VAL A 196 -26.29 -27.86 -5.32
C VAL A 196 -27.17 -26.60 -5.37
N GLU A 197 -28.50 -26.74 -5.29
CA GLU A 197 -29.43 -25.60 -5.16
C GLU A 197 -29.15 -24.79 -3.88
N HIS A 198 -28.88 -25.46 -2.75
CA HIS A 198 -28.49 -24.80 -1.51
C HIS A 198 -27.16 -24.04 -1.66
N LEU A 199 -26.13 -24.65 -2.28
CA LEU A 199 -24.84 -24.01 -2.54
C LEU A 199 -24.97 -22.78 -3.46
N LEU A 200 -25.84 -22.83 -4.48
CA LEU A 200 -26.16 -21.68 -5.33
C LEU A 200 -26.86 -20.56 -4.53
N MET A 201 -27.75 -20.91 -3.61
CA MET A 201 -28.41 -19.92 -2.74
C MET A 201 -27.43 -19.31 -1.72
N GLU A 202 -26.50 -20.10 -1.17
CA GLU A 202 -25.41 -19.62 -0.30
C GLU A 202 -24.46 -18.69 -1.05
N LEU A 203 -24.05 -19.04 -2.28
CA LEU A 203 -23.23 -18.19 -3.14
C LEU A 203 -23.91 -16.86 -3.45
N LYS A 204 -25.17 -16.89 -3.90
CA LYS A 204 -25.95 -15.67 -4.17
C LYS A 204 -26.10 -14.79 -2.92
N THR A 205 -26.32 -15.41 -1.76
CA THR A 205 -26.39 -14.70 -0.47
C THR A 205 -25.04 -14.06 -0.10
N LEU A 206 -23.91 -14.65 -0.50
CA LEU A 206 -22.58 -14.08 -0.31
C LEU A 206 -22.32 -12.91 -1.26
N GLU A 207 -22.73 -13.02 -2.54
CA GLU A 207 -22.69 -11.94 -3.53
C GLU A 207 -23.53 -10.73 -3.10
N GLU A 208 -24.75 -10.94 -2.63
CA GLU A 208 -25.61 -9.86 -2.10
C GLU A 208 -24.99 -9.17 -0.87
N LYS A 209 -24.26 -9.91 -0.02
CA LYS A 209 -23.59 -9.39 1.18
C LYS A 209 -22.28 -8.65 0.91
N VAL A 210 -21.57 -8.98 -0.18
CA VAL A 210 -20.27 -8.36 -0.52
C VAL A 210 -20.43 -7.15 -1.45
N GLN A 211 -21.53 -7.07 -2.21
CA GLN A 211 -21.86 -5.95 -3.10
C GLN A 211 -21.58 -4.55 -2.51
N PRO A 212 -22.09 -4.17 -1.31
CA PRO A 212 -21.81 -2.85 -0.74
C PRO A 212 -20.32 -2.64 -0.37
N THR A 213 -19.55 -3.71 -0.16
CA THR A 213 -18.10 -3.64 0.08
C THR A 213 -17.34 -3.44 -1.24
N LEU A 214 -17.77 -4.09 -2.33
CA LEU A 214 -17.23 -3.87 -3.68
C LEU A 214 -17.47 -2.43 -4.14
N GLU A 215 -18.69 -1.91 -3.93
CA GLU A 215 -19.03 -0.51 -4.22
C GLU A 215 -18.19 0.47 -3.38
N LYS A 216 -18.05 0.23 -2.06
CA LYS A 216 -17.16 1.03 -1.20
C LYS A 216 -15.71 1.01 -1.70
N ALA A 217 -15.20 -0.14 -2.14
CA ALA A 217 -13.84 -0.28 -2.67
C ALA A 217 -13.63 0.47 -3.99
N GLN A 218 -14.60 0.38 -4.91
CA GLN A 218 -14.56 1.12 -6.18
C GLN A 218 -14.62 2.63 -5.97
N LEU A 219 -15.53 3.10 -5.11
CA LEU A 219 -15.62 4.51 -4.73
C LEU A 219 -14.34 5.01 -4.06
N HIS A 220 -13.70 4.19 -3.22
CA HIS A 220 -12.44 4.55 -2.58
C HIS A 220 -11.28 4.63 -3.58
N ALA A 221 -11.23 3.71 -4.55
CA ALA A 221 -10.25 3.78 -5.64
C ALA A 221 -10.45 5.03 -6.51
N MET A 222 -11.69 5.42 -6.80
CA MET A 222 -12.03 6.67 -7.51
C MET A 222 -11.67 7.92 -6.71
N HIS A 223 -11.90 7.92 -5.40
CA HIS A 223 -11.47 9.02 -4.52
C HIS A 223 -9.93 9.17 -4.54
N GLY A 224 -9.19 8.05 -4.50
CA GLY A 224 -7.74 8.09 -4.66
C GLY A 224 -7.29 8.60 -6.05
N ASP A 225 -8.02 8.31 -7.13
CA ASP A 225 -7.75 8.92 -8.45
C ASP A 225 -7.95 10.44 -8.43
N GLN A 226 -8.97 10.95 -7.73
CA GLN A 226 -9.21 12.38 -7.57
C GLN A 226 -8.07 13.06 -6.79
N LEU A 227 -7.55 12.43 -5.75
CA LEU A 227 -6.36 12.90 -5.02
C LEU A 227 -5.11 12.91 -5.93
N ILE A 228 -4.93 11.91 -6.79
CA ILE A 228 -3.84 11.90 -7.77
C ILE A 228 -4.01 13.04 -8.79
N GLN A 229 -5.23 13.29 -9.27
CA GLN A 229 -5.53 14.39 -10.22
C GLN A 229 -5.34 15.78 -9.60
N SER A 230 -5.53 15.95 -8.29
CA SER A 230 -5.29 17.21 -7.58
C SER A 230 -3.82 17.46 -7.20
N ASN A 231 -2.89 16.64 -7.69
CA ASN A 231 -1.45 16.68 -7.37
C ASN A 231 -1.16 16.54 -5.87
N HIS A 232 -1.89 15.66 -5.18
CA HIS A 232 -1.65 15.32 -3.78
C HIS A 232 -0.21 14.79 -3.57
N TYR A 233 0.54 15.30 -2.59
CA TYR A 233 1.99 15.04 -2.48
C TYR A 233 2.39 13.54 -2.44
N ALA A 234 1.50 12.68 -1.94
CA ALA A 234 1.72 11.24 -1.75
C ALA A 234 1.20 10.34 -2.90
N VAL A 235 1.24 10.79 -4.17
CA VAL A 235 0.78 10.00 -5.35
C VAL A 235 1.29 8.56 -5.32
N ASP A 236 2.57 8.35 -5.01
CA ASP A 236 3.21 7.04 -5.04
C ASP A 236 2.72 6.08 -3.93
N SER A 237 2.14 6.61 -2.86
CA SER A 237 1.50 5.80 -1.81
C SER A 237 0.03 5.48 -2.12
N ILE A 238 -0.66 6.39 -2.81
CA ILE A 238 -2.09 6.28 -3.14
C ILE A 238 -2.30 5.35 -4.36
N ARG A 239 -1.53 5.56 -5.44
CA ARG A 239 -1.69 4.86 -6.72
C ARG A 239 -1.67 3.33 -6.59
N PRO A 240 -0.71 2.70 -5.88
CA PRO A 240 -0.70 1.24 -5.73
C PRO A 240 -1.95 0.71 -5.02
N LYS A 241 -2.43 1.42 -3.99
CA LYS A 241 -3.62 1.05 -3.21
C LYS A 241 -4.91 1.11 -4.05
N CYS A 242 -5.04 2.10 -4.94
CA CYS A 242 -6.17 2.15 -5.89
C CYS A 242 -6.13 1.00 -6.90
N VAL A 243 -4.95 0.64 -7.42
CA VAL A 243 -4.79 -0.51 -8.32
C VAL A 243 -5.11 -1.82 -7.59
N GLU A 244 -4.65 -1.96 -6.35
CA GLU A 244 -4.90 -3.14 -5.52
C GLU A 244 -6.40 -3.32 -5.20
N LEU A 245 -7.12 -2.25 -4.81
CA LEU A 245 -8.57 -2.33 -4.56
C LEU A 245 -9.35 -2.81 -5.80
N ARG A 246 -9.07 -2.23 -6.98
CA ARG A 246 -9.73 -2.66 -8.23
C ARG A 246 -9.44 -4.13 -8.51
N ARG A 247 -8.17 -4.54 -8.40
CA ARG A 247 -7.78 -5.94 -8.58
C ARG A 247 -8.53 -6.87 -7.62
N VAL A 248 -8.62 -6.56 -6.34
CA VAL A 248 -9.32 -7.42 -5.36
C VAL A 248 -10.82 -7.52 -5.69
N CYS A 249 -11.44 -6.44 -6.16
CA CYS A 249 -12.83 -6.48 -6.66
C CYS A 249 -13.01 -7.36 -7.90
N ASP A 250 -12.10 -7.23 -8.87
CA ASP A 250 -12.12 -8.02 -10.12
C ASP A 250 -11.85 -9.50 -9.82
N ASP A 251 -10.85 -9.82 -9.01
CA ASP A 251 -10.51 -11.17 -8.56
C ASP A 251 -11.71 -11.81 -7.84
N PHE A 252 -12.42 -11.07 -6.97
CA PHE A 252 -13.63 -11.57 -6.30
C PHE A 252 -14.77 -11.85 -7.29
N SER A 253 -15.08 -10.89 -8.16
CA SER A 253 -16.20 -11.01 -9.12
C SER A 253 -15.96 -12.15 -10.11
N ASN A 254 -14.72 -12.35 -10.54
CA ASN A 254 -14.33 -13.44 -11.43
C ASN A 254 -14.45 -14.81 -10.74
N GLU A 255 -13.99 -14.95 -9.50
CA GLU A 255 -14.09 -16.23 -8.77
C GLU A 255 -15.54 -16.56 -8.40
N ALA A 256 -16.36 -15.57 -8.03
CA ALA A 256 -17.79 -15.75 -7.74
C ALA A 256 -18.56 -16.22 -8.99
N LYS A 257 -18.34 -15.55 -10.12
CA LYS A 257 -18.90 -15.96 -11.42
C LYS A 257 -18.47 -17.37 -11.81
N LYS A 258 -17.18 -17.71 -11.64
CA LYS A 258 -16.64 -19.05 -11.91
C LYS A 258 -17.31 -20.12 -11.05
N LYS A 259 -17.49 -19.90 -9.75
CA LYS A 259 -18.22 -20.82 -8.86
C LYS A 259 -19.69 -20.96 -9.27
N SER A 260 -20.34 -19.86 -9.64
CA SER A 260 -21.72 -19.87 -10.15
C SER A 260 -21.86 -20.71 -11.43
N ASP A 261 -20.95 -20.53 -12.39
CA ASP A 261 -20.89 -21.31 -13.63
C ASP A 261 -20.64 -22.81 -13.38
N VAL A 262 -19.78 -23.16 -12.41
CA VAL A 262 -19.50 -24.56 -12.02
C VAL A 262 -20.74 -25.20 -11.37
N LEU A 263 -21.32 -24.55 -10.36
CA LEU A 263 -22.48 -25.06 -9.63
C LEU A 263 -23.72 -25.17 -10.52
N SER A 264 -23.95 -24.21 -11.42
CA SER A 264 -25.06 -24.25 -12.39
C SER A 264 -24.95 -25.44 -13.36
N LYS A 265 -23.74 -25.73 -13.87
CA LYS A 265 -23.50 -26.92 -14.71
C LYS A 265 -23.63 -28.21 -13.91
N SER A 266 -23.13 -28.23 -12.68
CA SER A 266 -23.28 -29.36 -11.76
C SER A 266 -24.76 -29.68 -11.49
N LEU A 267 -25.58 -28.65 -11.20
CA LEU A 267 -27.03 -28.78 -10.99
C LEU A 267 -27.70 -29.47 -12.18
N HIS A 268 -27.41 -29.01 -13.39
CA HIS A 268 -27.98 -29.57 -14.61
C HIS A 268 -27.61 -31.05 -14.82
N VAL A 269 -26.38 -31.44 -14.45
CA VAL A 269 -25.92 -32.83 -14.47
C VAL A 269 -26.63 -33.69 -13.41
N HIS A 270 -26.79 -33.18 -12.18
CA HIS A 270 -27.54 -33.89 -11.13
C HIS A 270 -29.03 -34.08 -11.50
N MET A 271 -29.67 -33.08 -12.12
CA MET A 271 -31.03 -33.23 -12.66
C MET A 271 -31.10 -34.31 -13.75
N GLY A 272 -30.06 -34.42 -14.60
CA GLY A 272 -29.93 -35.51 -15.57
C GLY A 272 -29.79 -36.89 -14.91
N ILE A 273 -28.96 -37.00 -13.86
CA ILE A 273 -28.81 -38.22 -13.05
C ILE A 273 -30.15 -38.64 -12.41
N GLU A 274 -30.91 -37.70 -11.85
CA GLU A 274 -32.23 -37.99 -11.26
C GLU A 274 -33.23 -38.50 -12.31
N LYS A 275 -33.33 -37.85 -13.47
CA LYS A 275 -34.17 -38.32 -14.59
C LYS A 275 -33.82 -39.76 -15.00
N VAL A 276 -32.52 -40.06 -15.17
CA VAL A 276 -32.06 -41.41 -15.53
C VAL A 276 -32.42 -42.42 -14.45
N ASN A 277 -32.20 -42.10 -13.17
CA ASN A 277 -32.54 -42.99 -12.06
C ASN A 277 -34.05 -43.24 -11.94
N GLN A 278 -34.89 -42.20 -12.05
CA GLN A 278 -36.35 -42.32 -12.02
C GLN A 278 -36.88 -43.18 -13.18
N TRP A 279 -36.33 -43.02 -14.38
CA TRP A 279 -36.66 -43.87 -15.52
C TRP A 279 -36.25 -45.32 -15.28
N CYS A 280 -35.03 -45.56 -14.78
CA CYS A 280 -34.56 -46.91 -14.43
C CYS A 280 -35.45 -47.59 -13.39
N GLU A 281 -35.90 -46.86 -12.36
CA GLU A 281 -36.77 -47.38 -11.31
C GLU A 281 -38.17 -47.71 -11.82
N SER A 282 -38.74 -46.83 -12.65
CA SER A 282 -40.00 -47.08 -13.34
C SER A 282 -39.92 -48.32 -14.25
N GLY A 283 -38.78 -48.50 -14.93
CA GLY A 283 -38.55 -49.65 -15.81
C GLY A 283 -38.37 -50.97 -15.07
N ILE A 284 -37.61 -50.96 -13.97
CA ILE A 284 -37.48 -52.12 -13.08
C ILE A 284 -38.84 -52.50 -12.47
N TYR A 285 -39.64 -51.51 -12.06
CA TYR A 285 -41.00 -51.74 -11.55
C TYR A 285 -41.93 -52.35 -12.62
N LEU A 286 -41.87 -51.87 -13.86
CA LEU A 286 -42.60 -52.46 -14.98
C LEU A 286 -42.19 -53.91 -15.25
N LEU A 287 -40.89 -54.21 -15.24
CA LEU A 287 -40.40 -55.58 -15.41
C LEU A 287 -40.85 -56.51 -14.25
N ALA A 288 -40.92 -55.98 -13.03
CA ALA A 288 -41.36 -56.72 -11.84
C ALA A 288 -42.89 -56.94 -11.79
N SER A 289 -43.69 -56.03 -12.37
CA SER A 289 -45.16 -56.15 -12.39
C SER A 289 -45.69 -57.14 -13.43
N GLN A 290 -44.87 -57.55 -14.40
CA GLN A 290 -45.20 -58.57 -15.41
C GLN A 290 -45.22 -60.00 -14.83
N ALA A 291 -46.33 -60.33 -14.16
CA ALA A 291 -46.56 -61.64 -13.55
C ALA A 291 -46.38 -62.82 -14.54
N VAL A 292 -45.57 -63.80 -14.15
CA VAL A 292 -45.07 -64.88 -15.02
C VAL A 292 -46.17 -65.84 -15.49
N ASP A 293 -47.23 -65.99 -14.70
CA ASP A 293 -48.45 -66.72 -15.02
C ASP A 293 -49.26 -66.05 -16.15
N LYS A 294 -49.45 -64.72 -16.04
CA LYS A 294 -50.20 -63.93 -17.04
C LYS A 294 -49.49 -63.86 -18.39
N CYS A 295 -48.15 -63.84 -18.41
CA CYS A 295 -47.36 -63.81 -19.64
C CYS A 295 -47.21 -65.18 -20.35
N GLN A 296 -47.91 -66.24 -19.93
CA GLN A 296 -47.88 -67.55 -20.60
C GLN A 296 -48.92 -67.71 -21.72
N SER A 297 -49.99 -66.91 -21.72
CA SER A 297 -50.89 -66.83 -22.87
C SER A 297 -50.26 -65.99 -23.98
N GLN A 298 -50.65 -66.25 -25.23
CA GLN A 298 -50.18 -65.44 -26.37
C GLN A 298 -50.57 -63.96 -26.19
N GLU A 299 -51.83 -63.69 -25.86
CA GLU A 299 -52.37 -62.35 -25.59
C GLU A 299 -51.65 -61.64 -24.42
N GLY A 300 -51.32 -62.36 -23.34
CA GLY A 300 -50.57 -61.81 -22.22
C GLY A 300 -49.10 -61.55 -22.53
N ALA A 301 -48.49 -62.33 -23.42
CA ALA A 301 -47.14 -62.08 -23.92
C ALA A 301 -47.09 -60.88 -24.90
N GLU A 302 -48.13 -60.71 -25.73
CA GLU A 302 -48.30 -59.58 -26.66
C GLU A 302 -48.58 -58.26 -25.91
N SER A 303 -49.44 -58.28 -24.88
CA SER A 303 -49.64 -57.13 -23.99
C SER A 303 -48.34 -56.72 -23.29
N ALA A 304 -47.63 -57.68 -22.69
CA ALA A 304 -46.36 -57.42 -22.00
C ALA A 304 -45.23 -56.94 -22.94
N LEU A 305 -45.28 -57.28 -24.23
CA LEU A 305 -44.40 -56.71 -25.25
C LEU A 305 -44.77 -55.25 -25.57
N THR A 306 -46.06 -54.99 -25.74
CA THR A 306 -46.60 -53.65 -26.03
C THR A 306 -46.25 -52.67 -24.91
N ASP A 307 -46.39 -53.09 -23.64
CA ASP A 307 -46.01 -52.28 -22.48
C ASP A 307 -44.52 -51.93 -22.47
N ILE A 308 -43.65 -52.88 -22.84
CA ILE A 308 -42.20 -52.65 -22.94
C ILE A 308 -41.85 -51.71 -24.09
N GLU A 309 -42.47 -51.88 -25.26
CA GLU A 309 -42.18 -51.05 -26.44
C GLU A 309 -42.65 -49.61 -26.20
N ASN A 310 -43.84 -49.41 -25.63
CA ASN A 310 -44.32 -48.11 -25.15
C ASN A 310 -43.37 -47.48 -24.10
N PHE A 311 -42.82 -48.28 -23.19
CA PHE A 311 -41.89 -47.79 -22.17
C PHE A 311 -40.52 -47.40 -22.74
N LEU A 312 -40.00 -48.15 -23.71
CA LEU A 312 -38.74 -47.81 -24.40
C LEU A 312 -38.89 -46.53 -25.23
N GLU A 313 -40.03 -46.32 -25.92
CA GLU A 313 -40.33 -45.03 -26.57
C GLU A 313 -40.38 -43.84 -25.60
N SER A 314 -40.64 -44.08 -24.31
CA SER A 314 -40.61 -43.02 -23.30
C SER A 314 -39.20 -42.53 -22.97
N ALA A 315 -38.14 -43.28 -23.30
CA ALA A 315 -36.76 -42.91 -22.97
C ALA A 315 -36.30 -41.64 -23.71
N GLU A 316 -36.66 -41.50 -25.00
CA GLU A 316 -36.42 -40.29 -25.78
C GLU A 316 -37.26 -39.12 -25.27
N LYS A 317 -38.57 -39.35 -25.02
CA LYS A 317 -39.49 -38.32 -24.50
C LYS A 317 -39.06 -37.78 -23.13
N ASN A 318 -38.47 -38.62 -22.29
CA ASN A 318 -37.94 -38.25 -20.97
C ASN A 318 -36.49 -37.73 -21.00
N HIS A 319 -35.89 -37.58 -22.20
CA HIS A 319 -34.54 -37.03 -22.39
C HIS A 319 -33.43 -37.83 -21.64
N VAL A 320 -33.66 -39.13 -21.44
CA VAL A 320 -32.80 -40.03 -20.63
C VAL A 320 -31.42 -40.22 -21.27
N THR A 321 -31.32 -40.07 -22.59
CA THR A 321 -30.09 -40.14 -23.37
C THR A 321 -29.24 -38.87 -23.29
N GLU A 322 -29.79 -37.73 -22.84
CA GLU A 322 -29.06 -36.46 -22.81
C GLU A 322 -27.94 -36.42 -21.78
N LEU A 323 -28.02 -37.21 -20.69
CA LEU A 323 -26.99 -37.23 -19.65
C LEU A 323 -25.58 -37.51 -20.22
N ARG A 324 -25.48 -38.32 -21.29
CA ARG A 324 -24.21 -38.58 -21.99
C ARG A 324 -23.69 -37.34 -22.74
N ASN A 325 -24.58 -36.54 -23.31
CA ASN A 325 -24.21 -35.27 -23.97
C ASN A 325 -23.77 -34.24 -22.93
N LEU A 326 -24.50 -34.11 -21.82
CA LEU A 326 -24.18 -33.20 -20.72
C LEU A 326 -22.85 -33.55 -20.04
N HIS A 327 -22.56 -34.84 -19.88
CA HIS A 327 -21.26 -35.31 -19.39
C HIS A 327 -20.12 -34.83 -20.27
N ASN A 328 -20.19 -35.11 -21.57
CA ASN A 328 -19.15 -34.72 -22.54
C ASN A 328 -19.01 -33.20 -22.66
N GLN A 329 -20.11 -32.45 -22.55
CA GLN A 329 -20.10 -30.99 -22.65
C GLN A 329 -19.45 -30.30 -21.44
N TYR A 330 -19.54 -30.90 -20.25
CA TYR A 330 -19.08 -30.30 -18.99
C TYR A 330 -17.90 -31.04 -18.32
N GLU A 331 -17.33 -32.07 -18.98
CA GLU A 331 -16.27 -32.94 -18.46
C GLU A 331 -15.09 -32.20 -17.83
N VAL A 332 -14.66 -31.07 -18.42
CA VAL A 332 -13.51 -30.26 -17.95
C VAL A 332 -13.81 -29.49 -16.66
N ILE A 333 -15.09 -29.28 -16.32
CA ILE A 333 -15.55 -28.36 -15.27
C ILE A 333 -16.11 -29.09 -14.04
N LEU A 334 -16.62 -30.32 -14.22
CA LEU A 334 -17.18 -31.14 -13.14
C LEU A 334 -16.09 -31.73 -12.23
N SER A 335 -16.40 -31.89 -10.94
CA SER A 335 -15.56 -32.65 -10.02
C SER A 335 -15.57 -34.16 -10.31
N GLU A 336 -14.53 -34.86 -9.89
CA GLU A 336 -14.42 -36.32 -10.06
C GLU A 336 -15.55 -37.10 -9.37
N ASP A 337 -16.07 -36.62 -8.24
CA ASP A 337 -17.22 -37.22 -7.55
C ASP A 337 -18.51 -37.16 -8.38
N VAL A 338 -18.75 -36.03 -9.06
CA VAL A 338 -19.89 -35.85 -9.95
C VAL A 338 -19.72 -36.71 -11.20
N LYS A 339 -18.51 -36.76 -11.80
CA LYS A 339 -18.21 -37.66 -12.93
C LYS A 339 -18.46 -39.13 -12.56
N GLY A 340 -17.97 -39.58 -11.41
CA GLY A 340 -18.19 -40.93 -10.91
C GLY A 340 -19.68 -41.25 -10.68
N SER A 341 -20.47 -40.25 -10.30
CA SER A 341 -21.93 -40.36 -10.14
C SER A 341 -22.66 -40.45 -11.48
N VAL A 342 -22.24 -39.68 -12.49
CA VAL A 342 -22.73 -39.79 -13.87
C VAL A 342 -22.47 -41.19 -14.45
N LEU A 343 -21.24 -41.71 -14.32
CA LEU A 343 -20.88 -43.02 -14.86
C LEU A 343 -21.68 -44.15 -14.21
N LYS A 344 -21.98 -44.07 -12.91
CA LYS A 344 -22.87 -45.02 -12.22
C LYS A 344 -24.31 -44.96 -12.78
N ALA A 345 -24.85 -43.77 -13.03
CA ALA A 345 -26.19 -43.60 -13.59
C ALA A 345 -26.29 -44.09 -15.04
N LEU A 346 -25.29 -43.78 -15.88
CA LEU A 346 -25.21 -44.28 -17.26
C LEU A 346 -25.08 -45.81 -17.32
N LYS A 347 -24.31 -46.42 -16.40
CA LYS A 347 -24.24 -47.88 -16.31
C LYS A 347 -25.58 -48.50 -15.89
N ARG A 348 -26.27 -47.92 -14.91
CA ARG A 348 -27.61 -48.37 -14.48
C ARG A 348 -28.62 -48.34 -15.63
N LEU A 349 -28.53 -47.33 -16.49
CA LEU A 349 -29.34 -47.22 -17.71
C LEU A 349 -29.07 -48.37 -18.70
N GLU A 350 -27.80 -48.67 -18.97
CA GLU A 350 -27.40 -49.78 -19.85
C GLU A 350 -27.83 -51.14 -19.29
N ASP A 351 -27.65 -51.38 -17.97
CA ASP A 351 -28.09 -52.61 -17.29
C ASP A 351 -29.62 -52.81 -17.42
N VAL A 352 -30.43 -51.75 -17.23
CA VAL A 352 -31.90 -51.82 -17.37
C VAL A 352 -32.34 -52.01 -18.82
N GLN A 353 -31.68 -51.37 -19.79
CA GLN A 353 -31.94 -51.60 -21.22
C GLN A 353 -31.65 -53.06 -21.61
N GLU A 354 -30.58 -53.66 -21.08
CA GLU A 354 -30.25 -55.07 -21.31
C GLU A 354 -31.32 -56.01 -20.70
N MET A 355 -31.86 -55.68 -19.51
CA MET A 355 -32.98 -56.43 -18.91
C MET A 355 -34.23 -56.38 -19.80
N PHE A 356 -34.57 -55.21 -20.35
CA PHE A 356 -35.69 -55.07 -21.28
C PHE A 356 -35.50 -55.89 -22.55
N GLU A 357 -34.32 -55.88 -23.17
CA GLU A 357 -34.09 -56.65 -24.40
C GLU A 357 -34.12 -58.16 -24.14
N LYS A 358 -33.52 -58.63 -23.03
CA LYS A 358 -33.66 -60.03 -22.56
C LYS A 358 -35.13 -60.42 -22.38
N ARG A 359 -35.95 -59.52 -21.82
CA ARG A 359 -37.39 -59.75 -21.63
C ARG A 359 -38.15 -59.76 -22.97
N ARG A 360 -37.89 -58.83 -23.90
CA ARG A 360 -38.49 -58.80 -25.25
C ARG A 360 -38.19 -60.08 -26.02
N VAL A 361 -36.95 -60.54 -26.04
CA VAL A 361 -36.56 -61.80 -26.70
C VAL A 361 -37.30 -63.00 -26.09
N SER A 362 -37.47 -63.04 -24.77
CA SER A 362 -38.24 -64.08 -24.09
C SER A 362 -39.72 -64.06 -24.48
N LEU A 363 -40.36 -62.89 -24.44
CA LEU A 363 -41.79 -62.74 -24.75
C LEU A 363 -42.10 -62.98 -26.24
N LYS A 364 -41.25 -62.51 -27.18
CA LYS A 364 -41.38 -62.81 -28.62
C LYS A 364 -41.32 -64.32 -28.90
N ARG A 365 -40.55 -65.08 -28.11
CA ARG A 365 -40.50 -66.55 -28.19
C ARG A 365 -41.70 -67.25 -27.53
N LEU A 366 -42.49 -66.54 -26.71
CA LEU A 366 -43.72 -67.04 -26.11
C LEU A 366 -44.94 -66.75 -26.99
N SER A 367 -45.08 -65.52 -27.53
CA SER A 367 -46.16 -65.19 -28.47
C SER A 367 -46.06 -65.97 -29.79
N ALA A 368 -44.86 -66.24 -30.30
CA ALA A 368 -44.66 -67.05 -31.50
C ALA A 368 -45.00 -68.57 -31.34
N LYS A 369 -45.36 -69.05 -30.14
CA LYS A 369 -45.79 -70.44 -29.93
C LYS A 369 -47.25 -70.63 -30.31
N GLN A 370 -47.49 -70.86 -31.61
CA GLN A 370 -48.78 -71.33 -32.10
C GLN A 370 -49.21 -72.61 -31.35
N THR A 371 -50.39 -72.58 -30.74
CA THR A 371 -51.01 -73.74 -30.09
C THR A 371 -51.26 -74.86 -31.11
N ARG A 372 -50.55 -75.98 -30.97
CA ARG A 372 -50.87 -77.19 -31.76
C ARG A 372 -52.27 -77.70 -31.38
N PRO A 373 -53.07 -78.21 -32.33
CA PRO A 373 -54.33 -78.87 -32.01
C PRO A 373 -54.10 -80.04 -31.05
N ILE A 374 -54.85 -80.06 -29.95
CA ILE A 374 -54.76 -81.13 -28.94
C ILE A 374 -55.50 -82.35 -29.48
N GLN A 375 -54.76 -83.40 -29.82
CA GLN A 375 -55.35 -84.67 -30.24
C GLN A 375 -55.78 -85.48 -28.99
N PRO A 376 -57.06 -85.85 -28.83
CA PRO A 376 -57.52 -86.58 -27.66
C PRO A 376 -57.13 -88.06 -27.75
N VAL A 377 -56.52 -88.60 -26.68
CA VAL A 377 -56.20 -90.03 -26.56
C VAL A 377 -56.86 -90.60 -25.30
N ALA A 378 -57.43 -91.80 -25.45
CA ALA A 378 -58.34 -92.46 -24.51
C ALA A 378 -57.64 -93.08 -23.27
N PRO A 379 -58.38 -93.47 -22.21
CA PRO A 379 -57.79 -93.72 -20.89
C PRO A 379 -57.57 -95.19 -20.49
N ARG A 380 -56.63 -95.39 -19.53
CA ARG A 380 -56.42 -96.57 -18.63
C ARG A 380 -55.77 -97.83 -19.27
N PRO A 381 -55.16 -98.76 -18.49
CA PRO A 381 -55.34 -99.01 -17.03
C PRO A 381 -54.07 -99.11 -16.16
N GLU A 382 -54.29 -99.37 -14.86
CA GLU A 382 -53.31 -99.47 -13.77
C GLU A 382 -52.47 -100.76 -13.76
N SER A 383 -51.25 -100.73 -13.21
CA SER A 383 -50.69 -101.80 -12.35
C SER A 383 -49.32 -101.45 -11.73
N SER A 384 -49.17 -101.74 -10.43
CA SER A 384 -47.89 -102.05 -9.74
C SER A 384 -47.64 -103.58 -9.82
N PRO A 385 -46.45 -104.18 -9.52
CA PRO A 385 -45.46 -103.76 -8.49
C PRO A 385 -43.95 -104.12 -8.74
N LYS A 386 -43.06 -103.79 -7.77
CA LYS A 386 -41.77 -104.45 -7.35
C LYS A 386 -40.76 -104.86 -8.46
N ARG A 387 -39.43 -104.67 -8.40
CA ARG A 387 -38.41 -104.49 -7.33
C ARG A 387 -37.13 -103.91 -8.02
N LEU A 388 -35.89 -103.78 -7.49
CA LEU A 388 -35.25 -104.24 -6.25
C LEU A 388 -34.27 -103.15 -5.67
N ALA A 389 -32.96 -103.41 -5.63
CA ALA A 389 -31.82 -102.58 -5.16
C ALA A 389 -30.50 -103.20 -5.76
N PRO A 390 -29.25 -102.65 -5.65
CA PRO A 390 -28.70 -102.08 -4.41
C PRO A 390 -27.80 -100.81 -4.50
N ASN A 391 -27.79 -100.11 -3.36
CA ASN A 391 -26.77 -99.18 -2.83
C ASN A 391 -25.44 -99.93 -2.49
N PRO A 392 -24.26 -99.29 -2.24
CA PRO A 392 -24.06 -98.17 -1.30
C PRO A 392 -23.03 -97.09 -1.75
N GLY A 393 -22.81 -95.99 -1.04
CA GLY A 393 -23.42 -95.44 0.19
C GLY A 393 -22.78 -94.08 0.52
N THR A 394 -23.54 -93.08 1.01
CA THR A 394 -23.63 -92.67 2.44
C THR A 394 -22.29 -92.30 3.10
N LYS A 395 -22.13 -91.21 3.87
CA LYS A 395 -23.04 -90.35 4.69
C LYS A 395 -22.19 -89.13 5.17
N ALA A 396 -22.65 -88.05 5.80
CA ALA A 396 -23.97 -87.54 6.20
C ALA A 396 -23.87 -85.98 6.23
N ARG A 397 -24.90 -85.20 5.86
CA ARG A 397 -25.97 -84.64 6.75
C ARG A 397 -25.39 -83.68 7.80
N GLY A 398 -25.77 -82.41 7.90
CA GLY A 398 -27.06 -81.70 7.73
C GLY A 398 -27.12 -80.68 8.90
N THR A 399 -27.94 -79.63 9.00
CA THR A 399 -29.29 -79.29 8.50
C THR A 399 -29.51 -77.79 8.83
N ASN A 400 -29.94 -76.91 7.92
CA ASN A 400 -31.33 -76.47 7.63
C ASN A 400 -31.70 -75.05 8.14
N HIS A 401 -32.36 -74.30 7.23
CA HIS A 401 -33.49 -73.38 7.41
C HIS A 401 -33.35 -71.90 7.88
N MET A 402 -33.83 -71.03 6.97
CA MET A 402 -34.83 -69.95 7.11
C MET A 402 -34.59 -68.77 8.06
N GLY A 403 -34.90 -67.57 7.54
CA GLY A 403 -35.68 -66.59 8.32
C GLY A 403 -35.18 -65.14 8.32
N GLN A 404 -35.86 -64.30 7.54
CA GLN A 404 -35.91 -62.84 7.60
C GLN A 404 -35.84 -62.23 9.03
N ASN A 405 -35.02 -61.20 9.29
CA ASN A 405 -35.46 -59.80 9.35
C ASN A 405 -34.44 -58.76 9.89
N ILE A 406 -34.69 -57.54 9.43
CA ILE A 406 -34.16 -56.19 9.67
C ILE A 406 -33.72 -55.77 11.10
N CYS A 407 -32.58 -55.08 11.12
CA CYS A 407 -32.06 -53.98 11.99
C CYS A 407 -31.30 -54.20 13.32
N CYS A 408 -30.20 -53.42 13.38
CA CYS A 408 -29.78 -52.52 14.46
C CYS A 408 -28.74 -53.02 15.49
N LEU A 409 -27.53 -52.47 15.34
CA LEU A 409 -26.54 -52.10 16.37
C LEU A 409 -26.03 -53.17 17.35
N SER A 410 -24.70 -53.38 17.37
CA SER A 410 -23.86 -53.10 18.56
C SER A 410 -22.35 -53.24 18.29
N ASN A 411 -21.61 -52.51 19.09
CA ASN A 411 -20.15 -52.40 19.27
C ASN A 411 -19.35 -53.72 19.22
N GLU A 412 -18.07 -53.63 18.85
CA GLU A 412 -16.94 -53.68 19.82
C GLU A 412 -15.59 -53.48 19.12
N LEU A 413 -14.77 -52.54 19.63
CA LEU A 413 -13.35 -52.40 19.30
C LEU A 413 -12.61 -51.99 20.58
N GLU A 414 -11.91 -52.95 21.15
CA GLU A 414 -10.93 -52.85 22.23
C GLU A 414 -9.67 -53.61 21.75
N GLU A 415 -8.44 -53.30 22.13
CA GLU A 415 -7.88 -52.14 22.84
C GLU A 415 -6.35 -52.23 22.69
N LEU A 416 -5.63 -51.11 22.71
CA LEU A 416 -4.20 -51.10 23.08
C LEU A 416 -3.85 -49.73 23.70
N LEU A 417 -4.19 -49.58 24.97
CA LEU A 417 -3.83 -48.42 25.80
C LEU A 417 -2.42 -48.56 26.39
N CYS A 418 -1.71 -47.43 26.46
CA CYS A 418 -1.17 -46.84 27.70
C CYS A 418 -0.47 -45.52 27.31
N GLU A 419 -1.12 -44.35 27.40
CA GLU A 419 -1.26 -43.54 28.61
C GLU A 419 0.03 -43.31 29.43
N HIS A 420 0.53 -42.06 29.40
CA HIS A 420 0.78 -41.32 30.63
C HIS A 420 0.51 -39.81 30.43
N ALA A 421 0.09 -39.17 31.52
CA ALA A 421 -0.68 -37.92 31.56
C ALA A 421 0.11 -36.62 31.20
N PRO A 422 -0.59 -35.52 30.86
CA PRO A 422 0.04 -34.26 30.47
C PRO A 422 0.41 -33.36 31.67
N PRO A 423 1.44 -32.49 31.54
CA PRO A 423 1.60 -31.34 32.41
C PRO A 423 0.88 -30.12 31.83
N ARG A 424 -0.25 -29.72 32.45
CA ARG A 424 -0.72 -28.32 32.35
C ARG A 424 0.07 -27.47 33.35
N VAL A 425 1.08 -26.76 32.89
CA VAL A 425 1.59 -25.53 33.54
C VAL A 425 1.81 -24.49 32.44
N GLY A 426 1.36 -23.26 32.67
CA GLY A 426 1.39 -22.21 31.66
C GLY A 426 2.82 -21.82 31.28
N CYS A 427 3.12 -21.81 29.99
CA CYS A 427 4.26 -21.10 29.41
C CYS A 427 3.74 -20.09 28.40
N THR A 428 3.95 -18.81 28.68
CA THR A 428 3.71 -17.72 27.74
C THR A 428 4.69 -17.80 26.55
N PRO A 429 4.28 -17.54 25.30
CA PRO A 429 5.20 -17.40 24.17
C PRO A 429 5.96 -16.07 24.27
N LYS A 430 6.99 -16.02 25.13
CA LYS A 430 7.72 -14.78 25.49
C LYS A 430 9.22 -14.98 25.80
N SER A 431 10.01 -15.36 24.80
CA SER A 431 11.34 -14.75 24.55
C SER A 431 11.99 -15.27 23.26
N ARG A 432 12.16 -16.60 23.15
CA ARG A 432 13.04 -17.26 22.16
C ARG A 432 12.74 -16.89 20.70
N ASP A 433 11.51 -17.08 20.22
CA ASP A 433 11.16 -16.76 18.82
C ASP A 433 11.37 -15.27 18.45
N LYS A 434 11.32 -14.38 19.46
CA LYS A 434 11.58 -12.94 19.32
C LYS A 434 13.07 -12.59 19.36
N GLU A 435 13.90 -13.44 19.95
CA GLU A 435 15.35 -13.23 19.98
C GLU A 435 15.96 -13.68 18.66
N ASP A 436 15.54 -14.83 18.12
CA ASP A 436 15.93 -15.27 16.78
C ASP A 436 15.48 -14.28 15.70
N HIS A 437 14.20 -13.84 15.71
CA HIS A 437 13.72 -12.81 14.76
C HIS A 437 14.49 -11.49 14.85
N ARG A 438 14.89 -11.05 16.05
CA ARG A 438 15.66 -9.80 16.21
C ARG A 438 17.11 -9.96 15.76
N PHE A 439 17.72 -11.13 15.95
CA PHE A 439 19.05 -11.45 15.42
C PHE A 439 19.05 -11.42 13.88
N PHE A 440 18.08 -12.08 13.24
CA PHE A 440 17.93 -12.01 11.78
C PHE A 440 17.65 -10.59 11.27
N LEU A 441 16.83 -9.80 11.99
CA LEU A 441 16.54 -8.40 11.64
C LEU A 441 17.80 -7.51 11.71
N CYS A 442 18.60 -7.60 12.77
CA CYS A 442 19.85 -6.86 12.88
C CYS A 442 20.86 -7.24 11.79
N ARG A 443 20.98 -8.53 11.48
CA ARG A 443 21.83 -9.01 10.38
C ARG A 443 21.34 -8.52 9.01
N HIS A 444 20.04 -8.42 8.81
CA HIS A 444 19.46 -7.86 7.59
C HIS A 444 19.77 -6.37 7.44
N ILE A 445 19.58 -5.56 8.50
CA ILE A 445 19.84 -4.10 8.45
C ILE A 445 21.32 -3.80 8.15
N ILE A 446 22.26 -4.58 8.71
CA ILE A 446 23.69 -4.43 8.39
C ILE A 446 24.00 -4.85 6.95
N THR A 447 23.34 -5.90 6.45
CA THR A 447 23.48 -6.32 5.04
C THR A 447 22.99 -5.20 4.10
N GLU A 448 21.82 -4.61 4.40
CA GLU A 448 21.28 -3.46 3.67
C GLU A 448 22.18 -2.21 3.77
N LEU A 449 22.77 -1.94 4.94
CA LEU A 449 23.71 -0.82 5.12
C LEU A 449 24.92 -0.97 4.20
N ILE A 450 25.52 -2.16 4.16
CA ILE A 450 26.69 -2.47 3.32
C ILE A 450 26.32 -2.49 1.83
N GLU A 451 25.22 -3.14 1.45
CA GLU A 451 24.78 -3.19 0.05
C GLU A 451 24.43 -1.80 -0.48
N SER A 452 23.72 -0.98 0.30
CA SER A 452 23.42 0.40 -0.07
C SER A 452 24.65 1.32 0.00
N GLU A 453 25.70 0.96 0.75
CA GLU A 453 27.00 1.65 0.71
C GLU A 453 27.76 1.34 -0.58
N ARG A 454 27.83 0.07 -0.99
CA ARG A 454 28.46 -0.33 -2.26
C ARG A 454 27.82 0.40 -3.44
N ILE A 455 26.49 0.38 -3.51
CA ILE A 455 25.72 1.10 -4.56
C ILE A 455 26.04 2.61 -4.51
N TYR A 456 26.11 3.21 -3.31
CA TYR A 456 26.46 4.63 -3.18
C TYR A 456 27.88 4.92 -3.68
N VAL A 457 28.87 4.08 -3.35
CA VAL A 457 30.26 4.22 -3.83
C VAL A 457 30.35 4.04 -5.35
N GLU A 458 29.65 3.05 -5.92
CA GLU A 458 29.56 2.83 -7.37
C GLU A 458 28.92 4.03 -8.10
N GLU A 459 27.84 4.58 -7.55
CA GLU A 459 27.18 5.78 -8.09
C GLU A 459 28.03 7.05 -7.96
N LEU A 460 28.88 7.16 -6.93
CA LEU A 460 29.87 8.23 -6.85
C LEU A 460 31.01 8.05 -7.86
N GLN A 461 31.48 6.81 -8.05
CA GLN A 461 32.52 6.48 -9.01
C GLN A 461 32.09 6.82 -10.44
N SER A 462 30.85 6.51 -10.83
CA SER A 462 30.36 6.85 -12.17
C SER A 462 30.25 8.37 -12.40
N ILE A 463 30.07 9.18 -11.34
CA ILE A 463 30.17 10.65 -11.45
C ILE A 463 31.63 11.07 -11.69
N MET A 464 32.58 10.50 -10.94
CA MET A 464 34.01 10.84 -11.05
C MET A 464 34.57 10.46 -12.43
N GLU A 465 34.34 9.22 -12.86
CA GLU A 465 34.85 8.70 -14.14
C GLU A 465 34.07 9.22 -15.34
N GLY A 466 32.76 9.41 -15.19
CA GLY A 466 31.86 9.71 -16.30
C GLY A 466 31.53 11.18 -16.55
N TYR A 467 31.81 12.07 -15.59
CA TYR A 467 31.57 13.51 -15.74
C TYR A 467 32.78 14.36 -15.33
N VAL A 468 33.45 14.05 -14.20
CA VAL A 468 34.59 14.85 -13.73
C VAL A 468 35.85 14.60 -14.57
N ALA A 469 36.18 13.33 -14.86
CA ALA A 469 37.29 13.00 -15.75
C ALA A 469 37.03 13.49 -17.19
N GLU A 470 35.78 13.41 -17.65
CA GLU A 470 35.34 13.84 -18.98
C GLU A 470 35.51 15.34 -19.24
N LEU A 471 35.55 16.20 -18.21
CA LEU A 471 35.92 17.62 -18.36
C LEU A 471 37.36 17.83 -18.84
N ASN A 472 38.24 16.87 -18.60
CA ASN A 472 39.64 16.87 -19.03
C ASN A 472 39.84 16.07 -20.34
N ASN A 473 38.78 15.48 -20.90
CA ASN A 473 38.85 14.68 -22.11
C ASN A 473 38.94 15.57 -23.37
N SER A 474 40.07 15.47 -24.08
CA SER A 474 40.36 16.26 -25.28
C SER A 474 39.43 15.99 -26.46
N GLU A 475 38.68 14.88 -26.47
CA GLU A 475 37.72 14.57 -27.54
C GLU A 475 36.43 15.39 -27.44
N ILE A 476 35.95 15.65 -26.22
CA ILE A 476 34.66 16.32 -25.96
C ILE A 476 34.79 17.68 -25.27
N CYS A 477 36.01 18.15 -24.97
CA CYS A 477 36.25 19.47 -24.36
C CYS A 477 35.59 20.63 -25.13
N HIS A 478 35.43 20.49 -26.46
CA HIS A 478 34.78 21.47 -27.32
C HIS A 478 33.25 21.58 -27.10
N LEU A 479 32.64 20.66 -26.36
CA LEU A 479 31.22 20.70 -25.97
C LEU A 479 31.00 21.36 -24.61
N ILE A 480 32.06 21.61 -23.83
CA ILE A 480 31.95 22.19 -22.48
C ILE A 480 31.31 23.58 -22.57
N PRO A 481 30.20 23.83 -21.85
CA PRO A 481 29.53 25.13 -21.90
C PRO A 481 30.38 26.21 -21.22
N PRO A 482 30.49 27.43 -21.78
CA PRO A 482 31.27 28.53 -21.19
C PRO A 482 30.85 28.89 -19.76
N THR A 483 29.60 28.61 -19.38
CA THR A 483 29.09 28.80 -18.00
C THR A 483 29.73 27.87 -16.97
N LEU A 484 30.34 26.75 -17.39
CA LEU A 484 31.02 25.76 -16.56
C LEU A 484 32.55 25.93 -16.53
N GLU A 485 33.11 26.70 -17.47
CA GLU A 485 34.55 26.98 -17.52
C GLU A 485 35.02 27.62 -16.21
N ASN A 486 36.06 27.05 -15.59
CA ASN A 486 36.55 27.40 -14.24
C ASN A 486 35.53 27.27 -13.09
N LYS A 487 34.43 26.51 -13.26
CA LYS A 487 33.41 26.26 -12.20
C LYS A 487 33.20 24.79 -11.85
N GLN A 488 34.07 23.89 -12.30
CA GLN A 488 33.99 22.46 -11.95
C GLN A 488 33.93 22.24 -10.42
N ASP A 489 34.77 22.95 -9.66
CA ASP A 489 34.86 22.84 -8.20
C ASP A 489 33.61 23.41 -7.50
N VAL A 490 32.82 24.23 -8.19
CA VAL A 490 31.51 24.72 -7.70
C VAL A 490 30.39 23.75 -8.07
N LEU A 491 30.42 23.14 -9.25
CA LEU A 491 29.41 22.16 -9.67
C LEU A 491 29.51 20.86 -8.84
N PHE A 492 30.72 20.31 -8.70
CA PHE A 492 30.96 19.07 -7.96
C PHE A 492 31.31 19.30 -6.48
N GLY A 493 31.65 20.52 -6.06
CA GLY A 493 32.06 20.78 -4.69
C GLY A 493 33.26 19.91 -4.29
N ASN A 494 33.22 19.36 -3.08
CA ASN A 494 34.17 18.36 -2.61
C ASN A 494 33.69 16.91 -2.78
N LEU A 495 32.90 16.61 -3.81
CA LEU A 495 32.50 15.23 -4.10
C LEU A 495 33.67 14.24 -4.23
N PRO A 496 34.85 14.61 -4.77
CA PRO A 496 36.02 13.73 -4.77
C PRO A 496 36.51 13.36 -3.37
N GLU A 497 36.44 14.27 -2.39
CA GLU A 497 36.82 14.00 -0.99
C GLU A 497 35.85 13.00 -0.35
N ILE A 498 34.55 13.14 -0.63
CA ILE A 498 33.51 12.19 -0.19
C ILE A 498 33.74 10.83 -0.82
N TYR A 499 33.90 10.76 -2.15
CA TYR A 499 34.14 9.50 -2.85
C TYR A 499 35.37 8.77 -2.32
N ASP A 500 36.49 9.46 -2.15
CA ASP A 500 37.72 8.87 -1.64
C ASP A 500 37.56 8.31 -0.22
N PHE A 501 36.90 9.04 0.69
CA PHE A 501 36.62 8.56 2.04
C PHE A 501 35.75 7.31 2.03
N HIS A 502 34.63 7.33 1.30
CA HIS A 502 33.68 6.22 1.27
C HIS A 502 34.27 4.97 0.60
N ASN A 503 34.91 5.13 -0.56
CA ASN A 503 35.52 4.04 -1.32
C ASN A 503 36.75 3.42 -0.63
N LYS A 504 37.69 4.24 -0.14
CA LYS A 504 38.98 3.75 0.37
C LYS A 504 38.96 3.38 1.85
N THR A 505 37.98 3.87 2.61
CA THR A 505 37.94 3.74 4.07
C THR A 505 36.60 3.19 4.58
N PHE A 506 35.51 3.92 4.36
CA PHE A 506 34.27 3.67 5.10
C PHE A 506 33.59 2.35 4.72
N LEU A 507 33.48 2.06 3.42
CA LEU A 507 32.90 0.81 2.93
C LEU A 507 33.63 -0.42 3.50
N MET A 508 34.97 -0.41 3.48
CA MET A 508 35.77 -1.50 4.03
C MET A 508 35.56 -1.70 5.55
N GLU A 509 35.37 -0.61 6.32
CA GLU A 509 35.08 -0.74 7.75
C GLU A 509 33.65 -1.22 8.02
N LEU A 510 32.67 -0.81 7.22
CA LEU A 510 31.31 -1.35 7.26
C LEU A 510 31.25 -2.84 6.89
N GLU A 511 32.01 -3.28 5.88
CA GLU A 511 32.12 -4.70 5.51
C GLU A 511 32.67 -5.57 6.63
N ASN A 512 33.62 -5.05 7.43
CA ASN A 512 34.13 -5.75 8.61
C ASN A 512 33.05 -5.93 9.71
N CYS A 513 32.04 -5.07 9.78
CA CYS A 513 30.91 -5.21 10.71
C CYS A 513 29.90 -6.31 10.29
N ALA A 514 30.02 -6.92 9.10
CA ALA A 514 29.14 -8.02 8.67
C ALA A 514 29.28 -9.31 9.51
N VAL A 515 30.44 -9.48 10.16
CA VAL A 515 30.72 -10.62 11.06
C VAL A 515 30.30 -10.29 12.49
N ASN A 516 30.58 -9.06 12.93
CA ASN A 516 30.42 -8.57 14.30
C ASN A 516 29.51 -7.32 14.34
N PRO A 517 28.17 -7.49 14.34
CA PRO A 517 27.19 -6.40 14.37
C PRO A 517 27.40 -5.34 15.44
N GLU A 518 27.86 -5.75 16.61
CA GLU A 518 28.11 -4.91 17.78
C GLU A 518 29.17 -3.82 17.55
N LEU A 519 30.07 -3.99 16.58
CA LEU A 519 31.12 -3.02 16.26
C LEU A 519 30.62 -1.85 15.40
N ILE A 520 29.37 -1.88 14.93
CA ILE A 520 28.86 -0.87 14.00
C ILE A 520 28.81 0.54 14.63
N GLY A 521 28.46 0.66 15.91
CA GLY A 521 28.51 1.94 16.62
C GLY A 521 29.93 2.52 16.65
N THR A 522 30.91 1.71 17.02
CA THR A 522 32.34 2.06 17.02
C THR A 522 32.84 2.47 15.63
N CYS A 523 32.35 1.84 14.57
CA CYS A 523 32.69 2.19 13.18
C CYS A 523 32.31 3.63 12.83
N PHE A 524 31.10 4.07 13.18
CA PHE A 524 30.67 5.46 12.99
C PHE A 524 31.41 6.43 13.91
N LEU A 525 31.56 6.11 15.20
CA LEU A 525 32.25 6.97 16.18
C LEU A 525 33.72 7.24 15.81
N LYS A 526 34.40 6.25 15.24
CA LYS A 526 35.79 6.35 14.77
C LYS A 526 35.96 7.33 13.59
N ARG A 527 34.89 7.59 12.83
CA ARG A 527 34.91 8.34 11.56
C ARG A 527 34.08 9.63 11.58
N LYS A 528 33.70 10.09 12.78
CA LYS A 528 32.86 11.29 12.94
C LYS A 528 33.54 12.57 12.44
N GLU A 529 34.86 12.66 12.55
CA GLU A 529 35.65 13.78 12.00
C GLU A 529 35.67 13.74 10.47
N GLU A 530 35.92 12.57 9.86
CA GLU A 530 35.89 12.42 8.40
C GLU A 530 34.49 12.65 7.82
N LEU A 531 33.42 12.28 8.53
CA LEU A 531 32.03 12.55 8.11
C LEU A 531 31.69 14.06 8.06
N GLN A 532 32.51 14.96 8.61
CA GLN A 532 32.31 16.42 8.47
C GLN A 532 32.53 16.93 7.03
N VAL A 533 33.11 16.13 6.12
CA VAL A 533 33.22 16.51 4.69
C VAL A 533 31.86 16.82 4.04
N TYR A 534 30.77 16.28 4.59
CA TYR A 534 29.41 16.55 4.15
C TYR A 534 28.95 17.99 4.44
N GLU A 535 29.49 18.66 5.46
CA GLU A 535 29.17 20.07 5.75
C GLU A 535 29.57 20.94 4.56
N LYS A 536 30.85 20.87 4.17
CA LYS A 536 31.42 21.58 3.01
C LYS A 536 30.65 21.28 1.72
N TYR A 537 30.20 20.05 1.52
CA TYR A 537 29.41 19.66 0.34
C TYR A 537 28.02 20.30 0.34
N CYS A 538 27.30 20.18 1.45
CA CYS A 538 25.94 20.70 1.61
C CYS A 538 25.91 22.24 1.58
N GLN A 539 26.89 22.92 2.18
CA GLN A 539 27.10 24.37 2.02
C GLN A 539 27.32 24.78 0.54
N ASN A 540 27.99 23.94 -0.25
CA ASN A 540 28.20 24.20 -1.67
C ASN A 540 26.98 23.87 -2.55
N LYS A 541 26.10 22.94 -2.13
CA LYS A 541 24.98 22.42 -2.93
C LYS A 541 24.08 23.51 -3.56
N PRO A 542 23.70 24.61 -2.88
CA PRO A 542 22.92 25.69 -3.52
C PRO A 542 23.66 26.38 -4.68
N ARG A 543 24.99 26.53 -4.59
CA ARG A 543 25.83 27.11 -5.66
C ARG A 543 25.99 26.14 -6.83
N SER A 544 26.19 24.85 -6.53
CA SER A 544 26.18 23.76 -7.53
C SER A 544 24.89 23.76 -8.35
N GLU A 545 23.72 23.90 -7.70
CA GLU A 545 22.42 23.97 -8.40
C GLU A 545 22.27 25.19 -9.29
N VAL A 546 22.80 26.36 -8.89
CA VAL A 546 22.78 27.57 -9.74
C VAL A 546 23.63 27.35 -10.99
N VAL A 547 24.80 26.71 -10.87
CA VAL A 547 25.62 26.33 -12.04
C VAL A 547 24.88 25.31 -12.91
N TRP A 548 24.28 24.28 -12.32
CA TRP A 548 23.52 23.26 -13.06
C TRP A 548 22.36 23.89 -13.85
N ARG A 549 21.54 24.75 -13.24
CA ARG A 549 20.43 25.45 -13.93
C ARG A 549 20.89 26.32 -15.12
N GLN A 550 22.17 26.71 -15.17
CA GLN A 550 22.73 27.50 -16.28
C GLN A 550 23.29 26.65 -17.43
N CYS A 551 23.49 25.34 -17.25
CA CYS A 551 24.21 24.52 -18.23
C CYS A 551 23.85 23.02 -18.31
N GLY A 552 22.91 22.53 -17.51
CA GLY A 552 22.55 21.11 -17.42
C GLY A 552 22.05 20.50 -18.73
N ASP A 553 21.33 21.29 -19.54
CA ASP A 553 20.83 20.86 -20.86
C ASP A 553 21.92 20.87 -21.97
N SER A 554 23.19 21.17 -21.65
CA SER A 554 24.27 21.25 -22.64
C SER A 554 24.63 19.89 -23.26
N LEU A 555 25.10 19.92 -24.51
CA LEU A 555 25.49 18.72 -25.26
C LEU A 555 26.58 17.90 -24.55
N PHE A 556 27.46 18.55 -23.76
CA PHE A 556 28.45 17.87 -22.93
C PHE A 556 27.78 16.89 -21.94
N PHE A 557 26.83 17.36 -21.12
CA PHE A 557 26.17 16.49 -20.15
C PHE A 557 25.29 15.43 -20.80
N GLN A 558 24.68 15.73 -21.95
CA GLN A 558 23.91 14.74 -22.72
C GLN A 558 24.79 13.59 -23.22
N GLU A 559 25.97 13.88 -23.80
CA GLU A 559 26.88 12.82 -24.25
C GLU A 559 27.52 12.07 -23.07
N CYS A 560 27.88 12.73 -21.96
CA CYS A 560 28.35 12.04 -20.74
C CYS A 560 27.27 11.10 -20.17
N GLN A 561 26.03 11.57 -20.02
CA GLN A 561 24.91 10.75 -19.53
C GLN A 561 24.65 9.53 -20.43
N LYS A 562 24.74 9.71 -21.75
CA LYS A 562 24.57 8.66 -22.76
C LYS A 562 25.73 7.66 -22.78
N LYS A 563 26.99 8.11 -22.60
CA LYS A 563 28.16 7.21 -22.45
C LYS A 563 28.02 6.26 -21.26
N LEU A 564 27.36 6.71 -20.18
CA LEU A 564 27.18 5.97 -18.93
C LEU A 564 25.87 5.17 -18.84
N ASP A 565 24.98 5.26 -19.84
CA ASP A 565 23.58 4.76 -19.77
C ASP A 565 22.83 5.24 -18.51
N HIS A 566 23.11 6.47 -18.07
CA HIS A 566 22.54 7.05 -16.85
C HIS A 566 21.06 7.43 -17.05
N LYS A 567 20.17 6.79 -16.29
CA LYS A 567 18.71 6.98 -16.37
C LYS A 567 18.20 8.28 -15.75
N LEU A 568 19.00 8.92 -14.90
CA LEU A 568 18.70 10.18 -14.24
C LEU A 568 19.68 11.27 -14.70
N SER A 569 19.27 12.53 -14.61
CA SER A 569 20.14 13.69 -14.82
C SER A 569 21.20 13.81 -13.72
N LEU A 570 22.32 14.47 -14.02
CA LEU A 570 23.46 14.57 -13.10
C LEU A 570 23.08 15.23 -11.76
N ASP A 571 22.16 16.19 -11.72
CA ASP A 571 21.73 16.83 -10.47
C ASP A 571 21.04 15.87 -9.48
N ALA A 572 20.33 14.86 -9.99
CA ALA A 572 19.76 13.80 -9.16
C ALA A 572 20.86 12.92 -8.53
N TYR A 573 21.95 12.67 -9.27
CA TYR A 573 23.15 12.00 -8.75
C TYR A 573 23.90 12.89 -7.75
N LEU A 574 24.06 14.20 -8.01
CA LEU A 574 24.68 15.16 -7.09
C LEU A 574 23.86 15.41 -5.81
N LEU A 575 22.60 14.97 -5.73
CA LEU A 575 21.80 15.01 -4.50
C LEU A 575 22.06 13.81 -3.59
N LYS A 576 22.65 12.72 -4.09
CA LYS A 576 22.88 11.47 -3.33
C LYS A 576 23.69 11.65 -2.04
N PRO A 577 24.75 12.49 -1.96
CA PRO A 577 25.45 12.71 -0.70
C PRO A 577 24.56 13.30 0.41
N VAL A 578 23.70 14.27 0.06
CA VAL A 578 22.72 14.87 0.99
C VAL A 578 21.72 13.82 1.50
N GLN A 579 21.34 12.88 0.62
CA GLN A 579 20.48 11.74 0.97
C GLN A 579 21.22 10.66 1.77
N ARG A 580 22.53 10.47 1.59
CA ARG A 580 23.31 9.43 2.30
C ARG A 580 23.54 9.82 3.75
N ILE A 581 24.00 11.05 4.01
CA ILE A 581 24.29 11.51 5.38
C ILE A 581 23.05 11.46 6.29
N THR A 582 21.87 11.77 5.74
CA THR A 582 20.57 11.71 6.43
C THR A 582 20.02 10.29 6.62
N LYS A 583 20.48 9.31 5.83
CA LYS A 583 20.08 7.89 5.97
C LYS A 583 20.78 7.17 7.12
N TYR A 584 22.05 7.49 7.42
CA TYR A 584 22.81 6.78 8.45
C TYR A 584 22.13 6.79 9.83
N GLN A 585 21.60 7.94 10.26
CA GLN A 585 20.83 8.03 11.52
C GLN A 585 19.58 7.14 11.52
N LEU A 586 18.93 6.92 10.37
CA LEU A 586 17.76 6.05 10.28
C LEU A 586 18.17 4.58 10.48
N MET A 587 19.22 4.14 9.78
CA MET A 587 19.72 2.76 9.88
C MET A 587 20.26 2.44 11.30
N LEU A 588 20.97 3.38 11.93
CA LEU A 588 21.41 3.26 13.33
C LEU A 588 20.20 3.17 14.30
N LYS A 589 19.17 4.00 14.09
CA LYS A 589 17.91 3.98 14.86
C LYS A 589 17.12 2.68 14.67
N GLU A 590 17.26 2.00 13.53
CA GLU A 590 16.63 0.70 13.29
C GLU A 590 17.42 -0.47 13.87
N MET A 591 18.75 -0.46 13.77
CA MET A 591 19.59 -1.41 14.48
C MET A 591 19.36 -1.35 16.00
N LEU A 592 19.23 -0.15 16.57
CA LEU A 592 18.99 0.00 18.01
C LEU A 592 17.70 -0.71 18.49
N LYS A 593 16.66 -0.82 17.64
CA LYS A 593 15.42 -1.54 17.96
C LYS A 593 15.65 -3.07 18.07
N CYS A 594 16.56 -3.63 17.27
CA CYS A 594 16.85 -5.07 17.25
C CYS A 594 18.05 -5.48 18.14
N SER A 595 18.94 -4.55 18.49
CA SER A 595 20.10 -4.80 19.36
C SER A 595 19.71 -5.12 20.82
N LYS A 596 20.54 -5.88 21.52
CA LYS A 596 20.45 -6.16 22.97
C LYS A 596 21.84 -6.58 23.46
N GLY A 597 22.36 -5.93 24.51
CA GLY A 597 23.62 -6.30 25.14
C GLY A 597 24.79 -5.41 24.72
N GLU A 598 25.92 -6.03 24.39
CA GLU A 598 27.18 -5.35 24.04
C GLU A 598 27.05 -4.50 22.76
N GLY A 599 27.81 -3.41 22.67
CA GLY A 599 27.76 -2.45 21.54
C GLY A 599 26.56 -1.49 21.54
N MET A 600 25.63 -1.61 22.50
CA MET A 600 24.42 -0.79 22.55
C MET A 600 24.72 0.68 22.91
N ALA A 601 25.65 0.93 23.84
CA ALA A 601 26.00 2.29 24.25
C ALA A 601 26.73 3.03 23.12
N GLU A 602 27.65 2.35 22.44
CA GLU A 602 28.37 2.82 21.27
C GLU A 602 27.42 3.09 20.09
N LEU A 603 26.36 2.28 19.95
CA LEU A 603 25.31 2.48 18.93
C LEU A 603 24.39 3.68 19.25
N GLU A 604 24.06 3.91 20.53
CA GLU A 604 23.33 5.10 20.98
C GLU A 604 24.15 6.37 20.79
N GLU A 605 25.44 6.35 21.14
CA GLU A 605 26.38 7.46 20.94
C GLU A 605 26.62 7.73 19.44
N ALA A 606 26.72 6.68 18.61
CA ALA A 606 26.82 6.81 17.16
C ALA A 606 25.56 7.45 16.56
N LEU A 607 24.37 7.04 17.01
CA LEU A 607 23.10 7.65 16.58
C LEU A 607 23.03 9.13 16.96
N ALA A 608 23.40 9.48 18.19
CA ALA A 608 23.47 10.87 18.64
C ALA A 608 24.49 11.67 17.80
N THR A 609 25.66 11.11 17.54
CA THR A 609 26.70 11.72 16.70
C THR A 609 26.20 11.98 15.28
N MET A 610 25.48 11.04 14.66
CA MET A 610 24.92 11.25 13.31
C MET A 610 23.79 12.29 13.29
N LEU A 611 22.95 12.34 14.33
CA LEU A 611 21.94 13.39 14.50
C LEU A 611 22.61 14.77 14.63
N ASP A 612 23.67 14.88 15.44
CA ASP A 612 24.43 16.11 15.62
C ASP A 612 25.17 16.53 14.34
N ILE A 613 25.70 15.61 13.55
CA ILE A 613 26.28 15.91 12.23
C ILE A 613 25.20 16.44 11.28
N VAL A 614 24.07 15.74 11.13
CA VAL A 614 22.96 16.18 10.25
C VAL A 614 22.44 17.56 10.68
N LYS A 615 22.32 17.80 11.99
CA LYS A 615 21.94 19.09 12.54
C LYS A 615 22.99 20.17 12.26
N SER A 616 24.27 19.92 12.53
CA SER A 616 25.35 20.87 12.29
C SER A 616 25.42 21.27 10.82
N VAL A 617 25.29 20.31 9.90
CA VAL A 617 25.21 20.56 8.46
C VAL A 617 24.01 21.46 8.12
N ASN A 618 22.84 21.19 8.69
CA ASN A 618 21.63 22.00 8.47
C ASN A 618 21.77 23.42 9.04
N ASP A 619 22.22 23.56 10.29
CA ASP A 619 22.43 24.84 10.96
C ASP A 619 23.45 25.70 10.19
N SER A 620 24.54 25.08 9.72
CA SER A 620 25.61 25.70 8.93
C SER A 620 25.11 26.20 7.57
N MET A 621 24.27 25.44 6.86
CA MET A 621 23.59 25.89 5.64
C MET A 621 22.70 27.12 5.89
N HIS A 622 21.96 27.15 7.01
CA HIS A 622 21.09 28.28 7.35
C HIS A 622 21.87 29.53 7.80
N GLN A 623 23.00 29.37 8.50
CA GLN A 623 23.87 30.49 8.88
C GLN A 623 24.42 31.21 7.64
N ILE A 624 24.88 30.46 6.62
CA ILE A 624 25.36 31.06 5.36
C ILE A 624 24.23 31.81 4.62
N ALA A 625 23.00 31.28 4.64
CA ALA A 625 21.85 31.96 4.04
C ALA A 625 21.47 33.28 4.75
N ILE A 626 21.77 33.41 6.04
CA ILE A 626 21.55 34.63 6.84
C ILE A 626 22.69 35.65 6.64
N THR A 627 23.91 35.20 6.31
CA THR A 627 25.09 36.06 6.13
C THR A 627 25.40 36.39 4.67
N GLY A 628 24.40 36.40 3.78
CA GLY A 628 24.53 36.64 2.34
C GLY A 628 24.93 38.06 1.89
N PHE A 629 25.96 38.65 2.52
CA PHE A 629 26.66 39.85 2.11
C PHE A 629 28.16 39.58 2.03
N GLU A 630 28.61 39.11 0.86
CA GLU A 630 29.93 39.39 0.27
C GLU A 630 29.87 39.20 -1.27
#